data_AF-A0A1G1P765-F1
#
_entry.id   AF-A0A1G1P765-F1
#
_cell.length_a   1.000
_cell.length_b   1.000
_cell.length_c   1.000
_cell.angle_alpha   90.00
_cell.angle_beta   90.00
_cell.angle_gamma   90.00
#
_symmetry.space_group_name_H-M   'P 1'
#
loop_
_entity.id
_entity.type
_entity.pdbx_description
1 polymer ?
#
loop_
_entity_poly.entity_id
_entity_poly.type
_entity_poly.pdbx_seq_one_letter_code
_entity_poly.pdbx_strand_id
1 'polypeptide(L)' 'MKDLKELLKDKKVVEEINKHLWNESQKAGYSIGLERATDEWLRLYAAEWMKYHNPEGYRKWKEKRKK' A
#
# COMPACT_ATOMS: atom_id res chain seq x y z
N MET A 1 -12.35 -4.04 3.35
CA MET A 1 -10.90 -3.79 3.53
C MET A 1 -10.02 -5.05 3.59
N LYS A 2 -10.58 -6.27 3.62
CA LYS A 2 -9.77 -7.52 3.61
C LYS A 2 -8.89 -7.65 2.36
N ASP A 3 -9.32 -7.14 1.21
CA ASP A 3 -8.62 -7.30 -0.08
C ASP A 3 -7.24 -6.60 -0.12
N LEU A 4 -7.09 -5.42 0.51
CA LEU A 4 -5.82 -4.68 0.49
C LEU A 4 -4.76 -5.29 1.42
N LYS A 5 -5.20 -5.89 2.53
CA LYS A 5 -4.28 -6.59 3.45
C LYS A 5 -3.70 -7.86 2.81
N GLU A 6 -4.34 -8.40 1.77
CA GLU A 6 -3.76 -9.52 1.03
C GLU A 6 -2.53 -9.13 0.23
N LEU A 7 -2.39 -7.86 -0.15
CA LEU A 7 -1.19 -7.36 -0.81
C LEU A 7 0.05 -7.47 0.09
N LEU A 8 -0.13 -7.41 1.42
CA LEU A 8 0.97 -7.58 2.39
C LEU A 8 1.58 -8.99 2.39
N LYS A 9 0.93 -9.97 1.74
CA LYS A 9 1.49 -11.30 1.52
C LYS A 9 2.56 -11.29 0.43
N ASP A 10 2.54 -10.30 -0.47
CA ASP A 10 3.53 -10.14 -1.52
C ASP A 10 4.76 -9.42 -0.97
N LYS A 11 5.93 -10.06 -1.12
CA LYS A 11 7.21 -9.48 -0.67
C LYS A 11 7.49 -8.14 -1.33
N LYS A 12 7.12 -7.95 -2.59
CA LYS A 12 7.34 -6.69 -3.31
C LYS A 12 6.58 -5.54 -2.68
N VAL A 13 5.35 -5.80 -2.22
CA VAL A 13 4.52 -4.79 -1.54
C VAL A 13 5.15 -4.42 -0.20
N VAL A 14 5.64 -5.40 0.56
CA VAL A 14 6.32 -5.16 1.84
C VAL A 14 7.59 -4.33 1.64
N GLU A 15 8.35 -4.58 0.58
CA GLU A 15 9.52 -3.77 0.22
C GLU A 15 9.14 -2.32 -0.08
N GLU A 16 8.06 -2.07 -0.84
CA GLU A 16 7.58 -0.72 -1.13
C GLU A 16 7.10 0.00 0.15
N ILE A 17 6.42 -0.70 1.05
CA ILE A 17 6.02 -0.16 2.35
C ILE A 17 7.25 0.19 3.20
N ASN A 18 8.28 -0.65 3.21
CA ASN A 18 9.52 -0.36 3.94
C ASN A 18 10.27 0.84 3.36
N LYS A 19 10.29 1.00 2.03
CA LYS A 19 10.83 2.21 1.39
C LYS A 19 10.03 3.45 1.77
N HIS A 20 8.71 3.37 1.76
CA HIS A 20 7.83 4.47 2.18
C HIS A 20 8.07 4.84 3.65
N LEU A 21 8.10 3.84 4.53
CA LEU A 21 8.41 4.00 5.95
C LEU A 21 9.76 4.71 6.15
N TRP A 22 10.80 4.27 5.43
CA TRP A 22 12.12 4.88 5.52
C TRP A 22 12.08 6.34 5.10
N ASN A 23 11.55 6.64 3.91
CA ASN A 23 11.48 8.00 3.37
C ASN A 23 10.69 8.94 4.28
N GLU A 24 9.53 8.51 4.76
CA GLU A 24 8.70 9.33 5.65
C GLU A 24 9.35 9.51 7.03
N SER A 25 10.06 8.49 7.54
CA SER A 25 10.82 8.64 8.79
C SER A 25 11.97 9.63 8.64
N GLN A 26 12.66 9.62 7.49
CA GLN A 26 13.70 10.61 7.18
C GLN A 26 13.11 12.03 7.11
N LYS A 27 11.95 12.19 6.46
CA LYS A 27 11.28 13.48 6.31
C LYS A 27 10.72 14.00 7.63
N ALA A 28 10.18 13.12 8.46
CA ALA A 28 9.61 13.49 9.76
C ALA A 28 10.68 13.77 10.82
N GLY A 29 11.90 13.26 10.64
CA GLY A 29 12.96 13.32 11.65
C GLY A 29 12.74 12.38 12.83
N TYR A 30 11.75 11.48 12.74
CA TYR A 30 11.45 10.44 13.71
C TYR A 30 10.78 9.24 13.03
N SER A 31 10.84 8.07 13.66
CA SER A 31 10.19 6.86 13.14
C SER A 31 8.67 6.99 13.19
N ILE A 32 8.02 7.05 12.03
CA ILE A 32 6.55 7.17 11.94
C ILE A 32 5.80 5.87 12.33
N GLY A 33 6.53 4.75 12.41
CA GLY A 33 6.00 3.43 12.74
C GLY A 33 5.47 2.65 11.52
N LEU A 34 5.68 1.34 11.54
CA LEU A 34 5.32 0.46 10.42
C LEU A 34 3.82 0.44 10.15
N GLU A 35 2.99 0.46 11.18
CA GLU A 35 1.53 0.43 11.04
C GLU A 35 1.01 1.65 10.28
N ARG A 36 1.51 2.85 10.63
CA ARG A 36 1.13 4.10 9.99
C ARG A 36 1.60 4.14 8.53
N ALA A 37 2.86 3.77 8.29
CA ALA A 37 3.40 3.69 6.94
C ALA A 37 2.63 2.68 6.08
N THR A 38 2.25 1.54 6.66
CA THR A 38 1.46 0.52 5.97
C THR A 38 0.06 1.02 5.61
N ASP A 39 -0.65 1.63 6.55
CA ASP A 39 -2.00 2.14 6.29
C ASP A 39 -1.98 3.24 5.21
N GLU A 40 -1.04 4.17 5.33
CA GLU A 40 -0.87 5.24 4.36
C GLU A 40 -0.50 4.71 2.98
N TRP A 41 0.44 3.75 2.92
CA TRP A 41 0.83 3.14 1.66
C TRP A 41 -0.33 2.38 1.01
N LEU A 42 -1.09 1.62 1.79
CA LEU A 42 -2.28 0.92 1.29
C LEU A 42 -3.37 1.87 0.81
N ARG A 43 -3.45 3.08 1.39
CA ARG A 43 -4.43 4.10 0.99
C ARG A 43 -4.02 4.83 -0.29
N LEU A 44 -2.74 5.19 -0.42
CA LEU A 44 -2.24 6.07 -1.47
C LEU A 44 -1.65 5.29 -2.67
N TYR A 45 -0.85 4.26 -2.39
CA TYR A 45 -0.03 3.59 -3.42
C TYR A 45 -0.58 2.23 -3.84
N ALA A 46 -1.32 1.51 -2.99
CA ALA A 46 -1.82 0.17 -3.36
C ALA A 46 -2.69 0.18 -4.62
N ALA A 47 -3.46 1.24 -4.86
CA ALA A 47 -4.28 1.35 -6.07
C ALA A 47 -3.42 1.39 -7.33
N GLU A 48 -2.32 2.16 -7.31
CA GLU A 48 -1.39 2.26 -8.41
C GLU A 48 -0.59 0.96 -8.58
N TRP A 49 -0.09 0.40 -7.47
CA TRP A 49 0.61 -0.87 -7.48
C TRP A 49 -0.25 -1.99 -8.08
N MET A 50 -1.52 -2.12 -7.67
CA MET A 50 -2.45 -3.07 -8.25
C MET A 50 -2.69 -2.80 -9.74
N LYS A 51 -2.79 -1.54 -10.17
CA LYS A 51 -3.00 -1.23 -11.58
C LYS A 51 -1.89 -1.78 -12.48
N TYR A 52 -0.64 -1.78 -12.00
CA TYR A 52 0.51 -2.29 -12.75
C TYR A 52 0.75 -3.79 -12.55
N HIS A 53 0.62 -4.30 -11.33
CA HIS A 53 0.99 -5.67 -10.99
C HIS A 53 -0.19 -6.66 -10.93
N ASN A 54 -1.42 -6.16 -10.71
CA ASN A 54 -2.62 -6.97 -10.61
C ASN A 54 -3.85 -6.23 -11.18
N PRO A 55 -3.92 -6.06 -12.51
CA PRO A 55 -4.94 -5.24 -13.16
C PRO A 55 -6.37 -5.78 -12.91
N GLU A 56 -6.54 -7.09 -12.75
CA GLU A 56 -7.83 -7.70 -12.38
C GLU A 56 -8.25 -7.35 -10.95
N GLY A 57 -7.32 -7.43 -10.00
CA GLY A 57 -7.53 -7.01 -8.62
C GLY A 57 -7.85 -5.52 -8.53
N TYR A 58 -7.13 -4.68 -9.28
CA TYR A 58 -7.40 -3.24 -9.39
C TYR A 58 -8.81 -2.97 -9.92
N ARG A 59 -9.23 -3.68 -10.97
CA ARG A 59 -10.57 -3.53 -11.55
C ARG A 59 -11.66 -3.86 -10.52
N LYS A 60 -11.54 -4.99 -9.81
CA LYS A 60 -12.46 -5.37 -8.72
C LYS A 60 -12.48 -4.36 -7.57
N TRP A 61 -11.30 -3.89 -7.15
CA TRP A 61 -11.17 -2.88 -6.09
C TRP A 61 -11.83 -1.55 -6.49
N LYS A 62 -11.62 -1.11 -7.74
CA LYS A 62 -12.20 0.11 -8.28
C LYS A 62 -13.72 0.02 -8.37
N GLU A 63 -14.26 -1.10 -8.81
CA GLU A 63 -15.71 -1.31 -8.90
C GLU A 63 -16.38 -1.32 -7.52
N LYS A 64 -15.77 -1.96 -6.52
CA LYS A 64 -16.26 -1.94 -5.13
C LYS A 64 -16.33 -0.53 -4.52
N ARG A 65 -15.44 0.39 -4.91
CA ARG A 65 -15.40 1.77 -4.38
C ARG A 65 -16.31 2.76 -5.12
N LYS A 66 -16.82 2.38 -6.30
CA LYS A 66 -17.72 3.21 -7.11
C LYS A 66 -19.20 3.01 -6.75
N LYS A 67 -19.49 2.01 -5.93
CA LYS A 67 -20.83 1.64 -5.44
C LYS A 67 -20.97 2.06 -3.99
#